data_AF-A0A941V1R0-F1
#
_entry.id   AF-A0A941V1R0-F1
#
_cell.length_a   1.000
_cell.length_b   1.000
_cell.length_c   1.000
_cell.angle_alpha   90.00
_cell.angle_beta   90.00
_cell.angle_gamma   90.00
#
_symmetry.space_group_name_H-M   'P 1'
#
loop_
_entity.id
_entity.type
_entity.pdbx_description
1 polymer ?
#
loop_
_entity_poly.entity_id
_entity_poly.type
_entity_poly.pdbx_seq_one_letter_code
_entity_poly.pdbx_strand_id
1 'polypeptide(L)'
;MPRLDAFNARRRELARHYLEQFGRVNAALGCGLPPADFENSNWHMFQITLPVDDLKLSRGDFIRAMAQRGLGVGVHYPALHLFSAYRRLGFRDGQFPRAERIGREIVTLPLFPAMTETDVERVVGAVSEIIQQHKK
;
A
#
# COMPACT_ATOMS: atom_id res chain seq x y z
N MET A 1 -22.13 -18.00 -1.23
CA MET A 1 -21.30 -17.86 -0.01
C MET A 1 -22.00 -16.91 0.96
N PRO A 2 -22.61 -17.40 2.06
CA PRO A 2 -23.56 -16.63 2.87
C PRO A 2 -22.98 -15.42 3.62
N ARG A 3 -21.66 -15.24 3.66
CA ARG A 3 -20.99 -14.10 4.33
C ARG A 3 -20.31 -13.12 3.37
N LEU A 4 -20.40 -13.34 2.06
CA LEU A 4 -19.67 -12.56 1.06
C LEU A 4 -20.06 -11.08 1.08
N ASP A 5 -21.37 -10.80 1.11
CA ASP A 5 -21.87 -9.43 1.06
C ASP A 5 -21.48 -8.64 2.32
N ALA A 6 -21.58 -9.28 3.49
CA ALA A 6 -21.14 -8.69 4.76
C ALA A 6 -19.63 -8.40 4.76
N PHE A 7 -18.80 -9.30 4.24
CA PHE A 7 -17.36 -9.07 4.15
C PHE A 7 -16.99 -7.95 3.18
N ASN A 8 -17.67 -7.85 2.04
CA ASN A 8 -17.48 -6.77 1.08
C ASN A 8 -17.93 -5.42 1.66
N ALA A 9 -19.07 -5.39 2.37
CA ALA A 9 -19.53 -4.19 3.06
C ALA A 9 -18.50 -3.72 4.09
N ARG A 10 -17.99 -4.64 4.92
CA ARG A 10 -17.00 -4.31 5.95
C ARG A 10 -15.68 -3.80 5.36
N ARG A 11 -15.21 -4.37 4.26
CA ARG A 11 -14.02 -3.87 3.53
C ARG A 11 -14.24 -2.47 2.98
N ARG A 12 -15.41 -2.16 2.44
CA ARG A 12 -15.76 -0.81 1.96
C ARG A 12 -15.73 0.22 3.09
N GLU A 13 -16.28 -0.11 4.26
CA GLU A 13 -16.24 0.76 5.44
C GLU A 13 -14.79 1.05 5.87
N LEU A 14 -13.97 0.01 6.00
CA LEU A 14 -12.56 0.16 6.38
C LEU A 14 -11.76 0.95 5.33
N ALA A 15 -12.04 0.75 4.05
CA ALA A 15 -11.40 1.51 2.98
C ALA A 15 -11.79 2.99 2.97
N ARG A 16 -13.05 3.33 3.28
CA ARG A 16 -13.47 4.72 3.52
C ARG A 16 -12.68 5.32 4.66
N HIS A 17 -12.62 4.62 5.79
CA HIS A 17 -11.87 5.09 6.95
C HIS A 17 -10.39 5.31 6.64
N TYR A 18 -9.75 4.40 5.90
CA TYR A 18 -8.38 4.61 5.43
C TYR A 18 -8.24 5.90 4.60
N LEU A 19 -9.11 6.10 3.60
CA LEU A 19 -9.06 7.29 2.75
C LEU A 19 -9.32 8.58 3.53
N GLU A 20 -10.21 8.55 4.52
CA GLU A 20 -10.47 9.68 5.42
C GLU A 20 -9.25 10.00 6.29
N GLN A 21 -8.65 8.99 6.94
CA GLN A 21 -7.45 9.17 7.76
C GLN A 21 -6.27 9.67 6.93
N PHE A 22 -6.02 9.06 5.77
CA PHE A 22 -5.00 9.54 4.84
C PHE A 22 -5.33 10.94 4.32
N GLY A 23 -6.60 11.28 4.06
CA GLY A 23 -7.00 12.61 3.62
C GLY A 23 -6.54 13.74 4.55
N ARG A 24 -6.40 13.47 5.84
CA ARG A 24 -5.92 14.43 6.85
C ARG A 24 -4.41 14.64 6.83
N VAL A 25 -3.63 13.63 6.45
CA VAL A 25 -2.16 13.64 6.59
C VAL A 25 -1.40 13.55 5.27
N ASN A 26 -2.03 13.08 4.19
CA ASN A 26 -1.33 12.69 2.96
C ASN A 26 -0.71 13.86 2.21
N ALA A 27 -1.23 15.08 2.37
CA ALA A 27 -0.57 16.28 1.86
C ALA A 27 0.86 16.43 2.39
N ALA A 28 1.11 16.00 3.63
CA ALA A 28 2.44 15.95 4.21
C ALA A 28 3.19 14.66 3.85
N LEU A 29 2.52 13.54 3.62
CA LEU A 29 3.19 12.25 3.39
C LEU A 29 3.62 12.03 1.95
N GLY A 30 2.87 12.52 0.97
CA GLY A 30 3.16 12.31 -0.46
C GLY A 30 2.86 10.90 -0.97
N CYS A 31 2.07 10.08 -0.27
CA CYS A 31 1.72 8.75 -0.76
C CYS A 31 0.74 8.84 -1.94
N GLY A 32 0.90 7.93 -2.90
CA GLY A 32 -0.17 7.63 -3.86
C GLY A 32 -1.23 6.76 -3.18
N LEU A 33 -2.49 7.16 -3.28
CA LEU A 33 -3.64 6.46 -2.69
C LEU A 33 -4.43 5.72 -3.78
N PRO A 34 -5.14 4.63 -3.44
CA PRO A 34 -6.00 3.96 -4.39
C PRO A 34 -7.20 4.88 -4.75
N PRO A 35 -7.79 4.74 -5.95
CA PRO A 35 -9.01 5.45 -6.30
C PRO A 35 -10.15 5.15 -5.31
N ALA A 36 -10.95 6.17 -4.98
CA ALA A 36 -12.12 6.05 -4.11
C ALA A 36 -13.33 5.43 -4.84
N ASP A 37 -13.15 4.24 -5.41
CA ASP A 37 -14.20 3.50 -6.12
C ASP A 37 -14.94 2.56 -5.15
N PHE A 38 -16.16 2.92 -4.77
CA PHE A 38 -17.01 2.13 -3.89
C PHE A 38 -18.14 1.40 -4.62
N GLU A 39 -18.20 1.53 -5.94
CA GLU A 39 -19.23 0.93 -6.79
C GLU A 39 -18.72 -0.36 -7.42
N ASN A 40 -17.50 -0.35 -7.99
CA ASN A 40 -16.97 -1.48 -8.76
C ASN A 40 -15.90 -2.27 -8.00
N SER A 41 -15.27 -1.68 -6.98
CA SER A 41 -14.25 -2.36 -6.17
C SER A 41 -14.87 -3.17 -5.03
N ASN A 42 -14.38 -4.41 -4.85
CA ASN A 42 -14.66 -5.21 -3.66
C ASN A 42 -13.68 -4.94 -2.51
N TRP A 43 -12.73 -4.01 -2.70
CA TRP A 43 -11.72 -3.63 -1.72
C TRP A 43 -10.96 -4.83 -1.14
N HIS A 44 -10.52 -5.75 -2.02
CA HIS A 44 -9.70 -6.89 -1.59
C HIS A 44 -8.39 -6.46 -0.91
N MET A 45 -7.79 -5.36 -1.37
CA MET A 45 -6.52 -4.84 -0.87
C MET A 45 -6.58 -3.31 -0.77
N PHE A 46 -5.84 -2.75 0.20
CA PHE A 46 -5.55 -1.32 0.25
C PHE A 46 -4.08 -1.10 -0.09
N GLN A 47 -3.81 -0.56 -1.28
CA GLN A 47 -2.46 -0.39 -1.81
C GLN A 47 -2.10 1.09 -1.88
N ILE A 48 -0.93 1.44 -1.36
CA ILE A 48 -0.36 2.78 -1.49
C ILE A 48 0.97 2.71 -2.25
N THR A 49 1.39 3.83 -2.84
CA THR A 49 2.78 4.00 -3.32
C THR A 49 3.52 4.97 -2.41
N LEU A 50 4.67 4.55 -1.90
CA LEU A 50 5.55 5.41 -1.11
C LEU A 50 6.29 6.41 -2.03
N PRO A 51 6.52 7.66 -1.60
CA PRO A 51 7.36 8.61 -2.34
C PRO A 51 8.84 8.31 -2.10
N VAL A 52 9.32 7.14 -2.53
CA VAL A 52 10.67 6.64 -2.20
C VAL A 52 11.80 7.60 -2.62
N ASP A 53 11.57 8.40 -3.66
CA ASP A 53 12.55 9.38 -4.14
C ASP A 53 12.69 10.57 -3.17
N ASP A 54 11.73 10.79 -2.27
CA ASP A 54 11.73 11.82 -1.21
C ASP A 54 12.10 11.25 0.17
N LEU A 55 12.42 9.96 0.26
CA LEU A 55 12.73 9.26 1.51
C LEU A 55 14.19 8.82 1.61
N LYS A 56 14.73 8.85 2.83
CA LYS A 56 16.04 8.30 3.20
C LYS A 56 16.02 6.77 3.33
N LEU A 57 14.86 6.13 3.13
CA LEU A 57 14.68 4.68 3.25
C LEU A 57 14.11 4.06 1.97
N SER A 58 14.41 2.79 1.74
CA SER A 58 13.81 2.02 0.65
C SER A 58 12.43 1.47 1.05
N ARG A 59 11.61 1.02 0.09
CA ARG A 59 10.39 0.25 0.41
C ARG A 59 10.68 -0.95 1.32
N GLY A 60 11.81 -1.63 1.12
CA GLY A 60 12.18 -2.77 1.96
C GLY A 60 12.43 -2.38 3.42
N ASP A 61 13.07 -1.23 3.65
CA ASP A 61 13.25 -0.66 4.99
C ASP A 61 11.91 -0.25 5.61
N PHE A 62 11.02 0.35 4.82
CA PHE A 62 9.66 0.70 5.27
C PHE A 62 8.90 -0.53 5.76
N ILE A 63 8.93 -1.63 5.00
CA ILE A 63 8.27 -2.90 5.37
C ILE A 63 8.85 -3.43 6.68
N ARG A 64 10.18 -3.39 6.86
CA ARG A 64 10.83 -3.79 8.12
C ARG A 64 10.39 -2.90 9.29
N ALA A 65 10.31 -1.59 9.08
CA ALA A 65 9.90 -0.63 10.09
C ALA A 65 8.42 -0.78 10.51
N MET A 66 7.55 -1.16 9.56
CA MET A 66 6.16 -1.54 9.87
C MET A 66 6.10 -2.85 10.67
N ALA A 67 6.89 -3.86 10.28
CA ALA A 67 6.94 -5.14 10.98
C ALA A 67 7.44 -4.99 12.44
N GLN A 68 8.43 -4.12 12.70
CA GLN A 68 8.89 -3.79 14.05
C GLN A 68 7.80 -3.17 14.94
N ARG A 69 6.77 -2.54 14.34
CA ARG A 69 5.58 -2.02 15.03
C ARG A 69 4.45 -3.06 15.14
N GLY A 70 4.72 -4.31 14.79
CA GLY A 70 3.73 -5.39 14.77
C GLY A 70 2.72 -5.29 13.63
N LEU A 71 3.03 -4.57 12.55
CA LEU A 71 2.15 -4.36 11.41
C LEU A 71 2.70 -5.09 10.18
N GLY A 72 2.05 -6.20 9.81
CA GLY A 72 2.38 -6.94 8.59
C GLY A 72 1.90 -6.18 7.35
N VAL A 73 2.81 -5.86 6.43
CA VAL A 73 2.51 -5.24 5.14
C VAL A 73 3.09 -6.07 3.99
N GLY A 74 2.44 -6.02 2.83
CA GLY A 74 2.82 -6.80 1.65
C GLY A 74 3.28 -5.97 0.46
N VAL A 75 3.57 -6.66 -0.65
CA VAL A 75 3.88 -6.04 -1.95
C VAL A 75 3.10 -6.78 -3.04
N HIS A 76 2.26 -6.06 -3.78
CA HIS A 76 1.44 -6.62 -4.84
C HIS A 76 1.39 -5.67 -6.06
N TYR A 77 2.33 -5.73 -6.99
CA TYR A 77 3.46 -6.67 -7.09
C TYR A 77 4.71 -5.94 -7.63
N PRO A 78 5.92 -6.51 -7.45
CA PRO A 78 7.08 -6.07 -8.21
C PRO A 78 6.85 -6.22 -9.73
N ALA A 79 7.56 -5.45 -10.53
CA ALA A 79 7.43 -5.51 -11.99
C ALA A 79 7.95 -6.85 -12.53
N LEU A 80 7.04 -7.61 -13.14
CA LEU A 80 7.24 -9.01 -13.52
C LEU A 80 8.45 -9.22 -14.44
N HIS A 81 8.63 -8.32 -15.40
CA HIS A 81 9.67 -8.40 -16.42
C HIS A 81 11.10 -8.28 -15.86
N LEU A 82 11.23 -7.78 -14.62
CA LEU A 82 12.52 -7.68 -13.94
C LEU A 82 12.93 -8.97 -13.23
N PHE A 83 12.04 -9.94 -13.06
CA PHE A 83 12.39 -11.24 -12.49
C PHE A 83 13.31 -12.03 -13.43
N SER A 84 14.19 -12.83 -12.83
CA SER A 84 15.21 -13.59 -13.57
C SER A 84 14.63 -14.47 -14.68
N ALA A 85 13.44 -15.05 -14.47
CA ALA A 85 12.73 -15.82 -15.47
C ALA A 85 12.37 -15.02 -16.72
N TYR A 86 11.89 -13.79 -16.55
CA TYR A 86 11.49 -12.92 -17.66
C TYR A 86 12.69 -12.24 -18.31
N ARG A 87 13.73 -11.91 -17.54
CA ARG A 87 14.99 -11.42 -18.14
C ARG A 87 15.61 -12.44 -19.11
N ARG A 88 15.50 -13.74 -18.82
CA ARG A 88 15.93 -14.80 -19.76
C ARG A 88 15.12 -14.84 -21.06
N LEU A 89 13.90 -14.31 -21.08
CA LEU A 89 13.08 -14.14 -22.27
C LEU A 89 13.40 -12.85 -23.05
N GLY A 90 14.41 -12.08 -22.61
CA GLY A 90 14.88 -10.87 -23.29
C GLY A 90 14.32 -9.56 -22.73
N PHE A 91 13.53 -9.60 -21.66
CA PHE A 91 13.04 -8.40 -20.98
C PHE A 91 14.15 -7.66 -20.21
N ARG A 92 14.04 -6.33 -20.12
CA ARG A 92 15.05 -5.41 -19.59
C ARG A 92 14.39 -4.24 -18.86
N ASP A 93 15.17 -3.58 -18.01
CA ASP A 93 14.80 -2.33 -17.35
C ASP A 93 14.46 -1.25 -18.39
N GLY A 94 13.56 -0.34 -18.03
CA GLY A 94 13.10 0.76 -18.87
C GLY A 94 12.03 0.39 -19.90
N GLN A 95 11.71 -0.90 -20.11
CA GLN A 95 10.67 -1.31 -21.06
C GLN A 95 9.26 -0.95 -20.57
N PHE A 96 9.03 -0.98 -19.25
CA PHE A 96 7.73 -0.68 -18.65
C PHE A 96 7.90 0.29 -17.47
N PRO A 97 8.31 1.55 -17.72
CA PRO A 97 8.78 2.46 -16.67
C PRO A 97 7.73 2.74 -15.60
N ARG A 98 6.44 2.75 -15.95
CA ARG A 98 5.35 2.91 -14.98
C ARG A 98 5.19 1.69 -14.06
N ALA A 99 5.30 0.49 -14.61
CA ALA A 99 5.22 -0.75 -13.83
C ALA A 99 6.45 -0.89 -12.92
N GLU A 100 7.63 -0.50 -13.41
CA GLU A 100 8.87 -0.48 -12.62
C GLU A 100 8.76 0.48 -11.44
N ARG A 101 8.28 1.72 -11.69
CA ARG A 101 8.04 2.71 -10.63
C ARG A 101 7.07 2.19 -9.58
N ILE A 102 5.88 1.73 -9.99
CA ILE A 102 4.88 1.17 -9.06
C ILE A 102 5.48 -0.02 -8.31
N GLY A 103 6.14 -0.94 -9.02
CA GLY A 103 6.76 -2.12 -8.44
C GLY A 103 7.92 -1.84 -7.48
N ARG A 104 8.47 -0.62 -7.45
CA ARG A 104 9.46 -0.13 -6.47
C ARG A 104 8.80 0.50 -5.25
N GLU A 105 7.65 1.13 -5.44
CA GLU A 105 7.00 2.02 -4.46
C GLU A 105 5.82 1.37 -3.73
N ILE A 106 5.20 0.36 -4.34
CA ILE A 106 3.92 -0.20 -3.87
C ILE A 106 4.05 -0.97 -2.56
N VAL A 107 3.18 -0.65 -1.61
CA VAL A 107 2.98 -1.36 -0.34
C VAL A 107 1.51 -1.68 -0.17
N THR A 108 1.20 -2.89 0.29
CA THR A 108 -0.16 -3.33 0.61
C THR A 108 -0.37 -3.29 2.12
N LEU A 109 -1.27 -2.42 2.57
CA LEU A 109 -1.65 -2.27 3.96
C LEU A 109 -2.67 -3.34 4.36
N PRO A 110 -2.78 -3.68 5.66
CA PRO A 110 -3.81 -4.59 6.15
C PRO A 110 -5.21 -4.12 5.77
N LEU A 111 -5.99 -5.01 5.15
CA LEU A 111 -7.42 -4.80 4.91
C LEU A 111 -8.14 -6.16 4.95
N PHE A 112 -8.81 -6.44 6.06
CA PHE A 112 -9.60 -7.66 6.22
C PHE A 112 -10.83 -7.40 7.13
N PRO A 113 -11.93 -8.15 6.98
CA PRO A 113 -13.20 -7.82 7.63
C PRO A 113 -13.16 -7.74 9.16
N ALA A 114 -12.25 -8.47 9.81
CA ALA A 114 -12.13 -8.46 11.26
C ALA A 114 -11.40 -7.23 11.83
N MET A 115 -10.87 -6.34 10.98
CA MET A 115 -10.25 -5.10 11.45
C MET A 115 -11.28 -4.13 12.04
N THR A 116 -10.82 -3.39 13.03
CA THR A 116 -11.51 -2.23 13.61
C THR A 116 -11.03 -0.94 12.94
N GLU A 117 -11.75 0.15 13.18
CA GLU A 117 -11.32 1.50 12.77
C GLU A 117 -10.04 1.92 13.48
N THR A 118 -9.86 1.52 14.73
CA THR A 118 -8.62 1.77 15.48
C THR A 118 -7.42 1.00 14.90
N ASP A 119 -7.63 -0.18 14.30
CA ASP A 119 -6.54 -0.88 13.57
C ASP A 119 -6.09 -0.08 12.35
N VAL A 120 -7.03 0.51 11.62
CA VAL A 120 -6.75 1.40 10.48
C VAL A 120 -5.99 2.64 10.94
N GLU A 121 -6.44 3.30 12.01
CA GLU A 121 -5.77 4.46 12.60
C GLU A 121 -4.34 4.15 13.02
N ARG A 122 -4.12 2.98 13.66
CA ARG A 122 -2.79 2.50 14.03
C ARG A 122 -1.90 2.32 12.80
N VAL A 123 -2.43 1.75 11.71
CA VAL A 123 -1.69 1.60 10.46
C VAL A 123 -1.32 2.95 9.87
N VAL A 124 -2.27 3.87 9.75
CA VAL A 124 -2.02 5.21 9.18
C VAL A 124 -1.06 6.01 10.04
N GLY A 125 -1.17 5.93 11.37
CA GLY A 125 -0.23 6.53 12.31
C GLY A 125 1.19 6.02 12.10
N ALA A 126 1.37 4.69 12.04
CA ALA A 126 2.69 4.09 11.79
C ALA A 126 3.28 4.48 10.43
N VAL A 127 2.47 4.49 9.37
CA VAL A 127 2.89 4.96 8.03
C VAL A 127 3.36 6.41 8.12
N SER A 128 2.59 7.26 8.78
CA SER A 128 2.87 8.69 8.92
C SER A 128 4.17 8.95 9.66
N GLU A 129 4.36 8.32 10.83
CA GLU A 129 5.57 8.42 11.64
C GLU A 129 6.81 7.98 10.87
N ILE A 130 6.76 6.82 10.21
CA ILE A 130 7.91 6.27 9.49
C ILE A 130 8.32 7.21 8.36
N ILE A 131 7.34 7.67 7.57
CA ILE A 131 7.60 8.60 6.46
C ILE A 131 8.20 9.90 6.98
N GLN A 132 7.61 10.50 8.00
CA GLN A 132 8.08 11.77 8.56
C GLN A 132 9.50 11.67 9.15
N GLN A 133 9.82 10.58 9.86
CA GLN A 133 11.15 10.32 10.43
C GLN A 133 12.24 10.19 9.36
N HIS A 134 11.87 9.77 8.14
CA HIS A 134 12.81 9.47 7.07
C HIS A 134 12.66 10.38 5.85
N LYS A 135 11.99 11.53 5.99
CA LYS A 135 11.99 12.54 4.93
C LYS A 135 13.40 13.03 4.66
N LYS A 136 13.68 13.32 3.38
CA LYS A 136 14.94 13.94 2.97
C LYS A 136 15.08 15.33 3.55
#